data_AF-A0A7V9UM61-F1
#
_entry.id   AF-A0A7V9UM61-F1
#
_cell.length_a   1.000
_cell.length_b   1.000
_cell.length_c   1.000
_cell.angle_alpha   90.00
_cell.angle_beta   90.00
_cell.angle_gamma   90.00
#
_symmetry.space_group_name_H-M   'P 1'
#
loop_
_entity.id
_entity.type
_entity.pdbx_description
1 polymer ?
#
loop_
_entity_poly.entity_id
_entity_poly.type
_entity_poly.pdbx_seq_one_letter_code
_entity_poly.pdbx_strand_id
1 'polypeptide(L)'
;MIEARPIEEPALAWSNLSETTRAALTRKLEGLYGGGGDEAIFDQLSVDKQQALLIFLRRFLSLELWDAVRRIENLYGEGGVGMSFSAWPYLKSMLDRRTGFTTLFARHHNTTRGFIERGTRRASLHILYNDAGARSHWEAHFDLYSPWTSPFSAWRHLLHEKIRRETPDWRVIGTSLGYLKSRDEG
;
A
#
# COMPACT_ATOMS: atom_id res chain seq x y z
N MET A 1 17.27 -32.58 -4.09
CA MET A 1 16.62 -31.26 -4.21
C MET A 1 15.78 -31.05 -2.96
N ILE A 2 16.24 -30.21 -2.04
CA ILE A 2 15.44 -29.82 -0.88
C ILE A 2 14.59 -28.65 -1.37
N GLU A 3 13.30 -28.90 -1.62
CA GLU A 3 12.35 -27.81 -1.84
C GLU A 3 12.31 -26.99 -0.56
N ALA A 4 12.86 -25.78 -0.61
CA ALA A 4 12.71 -24.82 0.46
C ALA A 4 11.22 -24.46 0.55
N ARG A 5 10.49 -25.10 1.47
CA ARG A 5 9.12 -24.70 1.79
C ARG A 5 9.17 -23.24 2.25
N PRO A 6 8.39 -22.33 1.65
CA PRO A 6 8.28 -20.99 2.18
C PRO A 6 7.75 -21.09 3.61
N ILE A 7 8.47 -20.52 4.57
CA ILE A 7 7.96 -20.32 5.92
C ILE A 7 6.75 -19.39 5.77
N GLU A 8 5.55 -19.95 5.88
CA GLU A 8 4.31 -19.19 5.93
C GLU A 8 4.32 -18.36 7.21
N GLU A 9 4.11 -17.05 7.08
CA GLU A 9 3.93 -16.24 8.29
C GLU A 9 2.56 -16.55 8.90
N PRO A 10 2.50 -16.77 10.22
CA PRO A 10 1.23 -17.05 10.86
C PRO A 10 0.31 -15.83 10.75
N ALA A 11 -0.99 -16.09 10.63
CA ALA A 11 -2.00 -15.04 10.72
C ALA A 11 -1.88 -14.31 12.07
N LEU A 12 -1.95 -12.98 12.00
CA LEU A 12 -1.99 -12.12 13.16
C LEU A 12 -3.41 -12.09 13.72
N ALA A 13 -3.51 -12.11 15.05
CA ALA A 13 -4.75 -11.80 15.75
C ALA A 13 -4.75 -10.32 16.13
N TRP A 14 -5.92 -9.67 16.06
CA TRP A 14 -6.13 -8.29 16.46
C TRP A 14 -5.65 -8.02 17.88
N SER A 15 -5.91 -8.96 18.80
CA SER A 15 -5.47 -8.90 20.19
C SER A 15 -3.94 -8.84 20.37
N ASN A 16 -3.18 -9.30 19.38
CA ASN A 16 -1.72 -9.26 19.37
C ASN A 16 -1.16 -7.97 18.73
N LEU A 17 -2.02 -7.11 18.18
CA LEU A 17 -1.60 -5.80 17.67
C LEU A 17 -1.34 -4.84 18.83
N SER A 18 -0.37 -3.94 18.62
CA SER A 18 -0.13 -2.86 19.59
C SER A 18 -1.38 -2.00 19.78
N GLU A 19 -1.54 -1.41 20.96
CA GLU A 19 -2.65 -0.49 21.24
C GLU A 19 -2.71 0.66 20.23
N THR A 20 -1.56 1.23 19.87
CA THR A 20 -1.44 2.27 18.84
C THR A 20 -1.93 1.78 17.48
N THR A 21 -1.59 0.56 17.08
CA THR A 21 -2.05 -0.03 15.81
C THR A 21 -3.56 -0.21 15.82
N ARG A 22 -4.13 -0.77 16.89
CA ARG A 22 -5.58 -0.97 17.04
C ARG A 22 -6.32 0.37 17.02
N ALA A 23 -5.81 1.36 17.76
CA ALA A 23 -6.37 2.70 17.77
C ALA A 23 -6.36 3.34 16.37
N ALA A 24 -5.28 3.19 15.62
CA ALA A 24 -5.19 3.74 14.26
C ALA A 24 -6.12 3.03 13.26
N LEU A 25 -6.38 1.73 13.43
CA LEU A 25 -7.30 0.95 12.60
C LEU A 25 -8.77 1.11 12.99
N THR A 26 -9.05 1.67 14.16
CA THR A 26 -10.42 1.83 14.68
C THR A 26 -11.28 2.62 13.70
N ARG A 27 -12.42 2.03 13.31
CA ARG A 27 -13.40 2.48 12.32
C ARG A 27 -12.91 2.58 10.89
N LYS A 28 -11.67 2.13 10.60
CA LYS A 28 -11.11 2.17 9.23
C LYS A 28 -11.52 0.94 8.42
N LEU A 29 -11.79 -0.18 9.08
CA LEU A 29 -12.11 -1.46 8.44
C LEU A 29 -13.62 -1.74 8.41
N GLU A 30 -14.42 -1.09 9.26
CA GLU A 30 -15.89 -1.24 9.31
C GLU A 30 -16.56 -1.39 7.93
N GLY A 31 -17.23 -2.52 7.72
CA GLY A 31 -17.97 -2.83 6.49
C GLY A 31 -17.12 -3.30 5.31
N LEU A 32 -15.79 -3.39 5.45
CA LEU A 32 -14.92 -4.07 4.48
C LEU A 32 -15.36 -5.54 4.36
N TYR A 33 -15.63 -5.97 3.12
CA TYR A 33 -16.11 -7.32 2.78
C TYR A 33 -17.39 -7.77 3.51
N GLY A 34 -18.21 -6.82 3.97
CA GLY A 34 -19.45 -7.12 4.70
C GLY A 34 -19.23 -7.67 6.11
N GLY A 35 -17.99 -7.59 6.63
CA GLY A 35 -17.68 -7.99 8.00
C GLY A 35 -18.23 -7.03 9.06
N GLY A 36 -18.11 -7.46 10.32
CA GLY A 36 -18.56 -6.71 11.49
C GLY A 36 -17.63 -5.55 11.89
N GLY A 37 -17.20 -5.52 13.15
CA GLY A 37 -16.23 -4.53 13.65
C GLY A 37 -14.81 -4.77 13.15
N ASP A 38 -13.91 -3.79 13.37
CA ASP A 38 -12.54 -3.82 12.81
C ASP A 38 -11.74 -5.07 13.21
N GLU A 39 -11.90 -5.54 14.46
CA GLU A 39 -11.27 -6.75 14.98
C GLU A 39 -11.67 -7.99 14.18
N ALA A 40 -12.97 -8.23 14.04
CA ALA A 40 -13.50 -9.37 13.31
C ALA A 40 -13.07 -9.34 11.83
N ILE A 41 -13.01 -8.15 11.24
CA ILE A 41 -12.55 -7.98 9.86
C ILE A 41 -11.06 -8.30 9.77
N PHE A 42 -10.23 -7.73 10.65
CA PHE A 42 -8.78 -7.94 10.64
C PHE A 42 -8.42 -9.43 10.79
N ASP A 43 -9.08 -10.13 11.72
CA ASP A 43 -8.84 -11.54 12.00
C ASP A 43 -9.29 -12.47 10.84
N GLN A 44 -10.18 -12.00 9.98
CA GLN A 44 -10.64 -12.73 8.79
C GLN A 44 -9.78 -12.47 7.54
N LEU A 45 -8.94 -11.43 7.55
CA LEU A 45 -8.05 -11.14 6.43
C LEU A 45 -7.05 -12.28 6.25
N SER A 46 -6.72 -12.61 4.99
CA SER A 46 -5.57 -13.45 4.69
C SER A 46 -4.29 -12.79 5.20
N VAL A 47 -3.27 -13.59 5.49
CA VAL A 47 -1.96 -13.12 5.97
C VAL A 47 -1.42 -12.00 5.07
N ASP A 48 -1.51 -12.15 3.75
CA ASP A 48 -1.00 -11.15 2.82
C ASP A 48 -1.74 -9.81 2.92
N LYS A 49 -3.06 -9.84 3.16
CA LYS A 49 -3.86 -8.63 3.36
C LYS A 49 -3.60 -7.98 4.71
N GLN A 50 -3.39 -8.76 5.77
CA GLN A 50 -2.98 -8.24 7.06
C GLN A 50 -1.64 -7.51 6.95
N GLN A 51 -0.66 -8.13 6.30
CA GLN A 51 0.67 -7.54 6.13
C GLN A 51 0.64 -6.31 5.23
N ALA A 52 -0.09 -6.37 4.11
CA ALA A 52 -0.30 -5.21 3.24
C ALA A 52 -0.93 -4.03 4.01
N LEU A 53 -1.96 -4.28 4.81
CA LEU A 53 -2.60 -3.27 5.64
C LEU A 53 -1.61 -2.64 6.63
N LEU A 54 -0.79 -3.45 7.31
CA LEU A 54 0.20 -2.94 8.26
C LEU A 54 1.31 -2.13 7.59
N ILE A 55 1.74 -2.51 6.38
CA ILE A 55 2.67 -1.73 5.56
C ILE A 55 2.07 -0.37 5.21
N PHE A 56 0.80 -0.34 4.74
CA PHE A 56 0.10 0.90 4.44
C PHE A 56 -0.05 1.78 5.68
N LEU A 57 -0.54 1.22 6.78
CA LEU A 57 -0.71 1.93 8.03
C LEU A 57 0.60 2.60 8.45
N ARG A 58 1.70 1.85 8.50
CA ARG A 58 3.01 2.38 8.89
C ARG A 58 3.49 3.47 7.93
N ARG A 59 3.35 3.26 6.61
CA ARG A 59 3.78 4.26 5.63
C ARG A 59 2.94 5.52 5.69
N PHE A 60 1.61 5.40 5.73
CA PHE A 60 0.70 6.54 5.81
C PHE A 60 0.87 7.31 7.11
N LEU A 61 1.10 6.63 8.24
CA LEU A 61 1.43 7.31 9.50
C LEU A 61 2.77 8.06 9.39
N SER A 62 3.82 7.44 8.84
CA SER A 62 5.11 8.12 8.62
C SER A 62 5.02 9.33 7.69
N LEU A 63 4.00 9.34 6.85
CA LEU A 63 3.68 10.42 5.92
C LEU A 63 2.53 11.29 6.43
N GLU A 64 2.02 11.14 7.64
CA GLU A 64 0.91 11.96 8.16
C GLU A 64 -0.33 11.99 7.23
N LEU A 65 -0.55 10.91 6.48
CA LEU A 65 -1.67 10.76 5.53
C LEU A 65 -2.83 9.94 6.12
N TRP A 66 -2.59 9.19 7.19
CA TRP A 66 -3.55 8.22 7.70
C TRP A 66 -4.86 8.85 8.18
N ASP A 67 -4.80 10.04 8.77
CA ASP A 67 -6.00 10.76 9.24
C ASP A 67 -6.92 11.17 8.10
N ALA A 68 -6.37 11.35 6.91
CA ALA A 68 -7.13 11.65 5.70
C ALA A 68 -7.89 10.43 5.16
N VAL A 69 -7.45 9.20 5.48
CA VAL A 69 -8.16 7.96 5.13
C VAL A 69 -9.40 7.87 6.01
N ARG A 70 -10.60 7.88 5.43
CA ARG A 70 -11.84 7.75 6.20
C ARG A 70 -12.17 6.30 6.47
N ARG A 71 -12.13 5.47 5.42
CA ARG A 71 -12.47 4.04 5.49
C ARG A 71 -11.83 3.30 4.32
N ILE A 72 -11.28 2.12 4.58
CA ILE A 72 -10.75 1.21 3.57
C ILE A 72 -11.92 0.47 2.89
N GLU A 73 -11.87 0.40 1.57
CA GLU A 73 -12.90 -0.23 0.73
C GLU A 73 -12.43 -1.54 0.11
N ASN A 74 -11.12 -1.72 -0.10
CA ASN A 74 -10.52 -2.96 -0.55
C ASN A 74 -9.02 -3.05 -0.17
N LEU A 75 -8.50 -4.28 -0.03
CA LEU A 75 -7.09 -4.57 0.21
C LEU A 75 -6.57 -5.64 -0.76
N TYR A 76 -5.36 -5.44 -1.26
CA TYR A 76 -4.59 -6.35 -2.10
C TYR A 76 -3.25 -6.64 -1.41
N GLY A 77 -2.84 -7.91 -1.36
CA GLY A 77 -1.64 -8.33 -0.62
C GLY A 77 -0.77 -9.34 -1.35
N GLU A 78 -1.38 -10.25 -2.12
CA GLU A 78 -0.67 -11.17 -3.03
C GLU A 78 -0.79 -10.65 -4.46
N GLY A 79 0.31 -10.68 -5.23
CA GLY A 79 0.33 -10.13 -6.58
C GLY A 79 0.13 -8.61 -6.64
N GLY A 80 0.56 -7.89 -5.60
CA GLY A 80 0.54 -6.43 -5.54
C GLY A 80 0.01 -5.91 -4.20
N VAL A 81 0.77 -5.03 -3.55
CA VAL A 81 0.38 -4.37 -2.31
C VAL A 81 -0.43 -3.11 -2.64
N GLY A 82 -1.73 -3.17 -2.41
CA GLY A 82 -2.67 -2.11 -2.78
C GLY A 82 -3.81 -1.95 -1.79
N MET A 83 -4.44 -0.78 -1.80
CA MET A 83 -5.71 -0.55 -1.13
C MET A 83 -6.56 0.45 -1.90
N SER A 84 -7.87 0.26 -1.86
CA SER A 84 -8.81 1.33 -2.22
C SER A 84 -9.48 1.86 -0.96
N PHE A 85 -9.79 3.15 -0.94
CA PHE A 85 -10.29 3.81 0.25
C PHE A 85 -11.13 5.04 -0.09
N SER A 86 -12.01 5.38 0.85
CA SER A 86 -12.61 6.70 0.93
C SER A 86 -11.73 7.61 1.77
N ALA A 87 -11.61 8.88 1.37
CA ALA A 87 -10.81 9.87 2.07
C ALA A 87 -11.63 11.12 2.39
N TRP A 88 -11.14 11.91 3.34
CA TRP A 88 -11.66 13.25 3.55
C TRP A 88 -11.32 14.18 2.37
N PRO A 89 -12.16 15.20 2.09
CA PRO A 89 -11.99 16.06 0.91
C PRO A 89 -10.64 16.78 0.83
N TYR A 90 -9.97 16.99 1.97
CA TYR A 90 -8.72 17.72 2.02
C TYR A 90 -7.49 16.90 1.57
N LEU A 91 -7.59 15.58 1.40
CA LEU A 91 -6.44 14.73 1.01
C LEU A 91 -5.78 15.21 -0.29
N LYS A 92 -6.60 15.53 -1.31
CA LYS A 92 -6.08 16.01 -2.59
C LYS A 92 -5.28 17.30 -2.43
N SER A 93 -5.83 18.27 -1.71
CA SER A 93 -5.17 19.56 -1.46
C SER A 93 -3.90 19.41 -0.63
N MET A 94 -3.89 18.45 0.31
CA MET A 94 -2.72 18.10 1.11
C MET A 94 -1.61 17.53 0.23
N LEU A 95 -1.92 16.54 -0.63
CA LEU A 95 -0.96 15.93 -1.55
C LEU A 95 -0.44 16.93 -2.59
N ASP A 96 -1.32 17.81 -3.12
CA ASP A 96 -0.96 18.84 -4.10
C ASP A 96 0.11 19.82 -3.60
N ARG A 97 0.16 20.06 -2.28
CA ARG A 97 1.10 21.01 -1.65
C ARG A 97 2.36 20.34 -1.12
N ARG A 98 2.42 19.00 -1.10
CA ARG A 98 3.48 18.27 -0.43
C ARG A 98 4.66 18.03 -1.35
N THR A 99 5.83 18.57 -0.98
CA THR A 99 7.06 18.46 -1.77
C THR A 99 7.57 17.02 -1.94
N GLY A 100 7.20 16.14 -1.00
CA GLY A 100 7.48 14.71 -1.01
C GLY A 100 6.70 13.91 -2.06
N PHE A 101 5.78 14.53 -2.80
CA PHE A 101 5.03 13.88 -3.88
C PHE A 101 5.25 14.59 -5.22
N THR A 102 5.08 13.84 -6.31
CA THR A 102 5.07 14.35 -7.68
C THR A 102 3.83 13.89 -8.41
N THR A 103 3.22 14.77 -9.20
CA THR A 103 2.13 14.41 -10.11
C THR A 103 2.62 14.10 -11.52
N LEU A 104 3.92 14.33 -11.79
CA LEU A 104 4.51 14.12 -13.11
C LEU A 104 4.63 12.62 -13.39
N PHE A 105 4.02 12.17 -14.49
CA PHE A 105 3.88 10.75 -14.89
C PHE A 105 3.15 9.85 -13.87
N ALA A 106 2.48 10.43 -12.88
CA ALA A 106 1.72 9.68 -11.88
C ALA A 106 0.28 9.36 -12.32
N ARG A 107 -0.08 9.64 -13.58
CA ARG A 107 -1.45 9.47 -14.08
C ARG A 107 -1.55 8.20 -14.91
N HIS A 108 -2.46 7.31 -14.55
CA HIS A 108 -2.91 6.21 -15.42
C HIS A 108 -3.99 6.71 -16.37
N HIS A 109 -4.17 6.03 -17.51
CA HIS A 109 -5.14 6.40 -18.56
C HIS A 109 -6.57 6.65 -18.03
N ASN A 110 -6.96 5.99 -16.93
CA ASN A 110 -8.30 6.06 -16.34
C ASN A 110 -8.35 6.80 -14.97
N THR A 111 -7.37 7.66 -14.68
CA THR A 111 -7.31 8.40 -13.40
C THR A 111 -7.32 9.90 -13.64
N THR A 112 -8.07 10.63 -12.81
CA THR A 112 -8.12 12.10 -12.86
C THR A 112 -6.78 12.69 -12.42
N ARG A 113 -6.17 12.11 -11.39
CA ARG A 113 -4.86 12.54 -10.89
C ARG A 113 -4.13 11.39 -10.21
N GLY A 114 -2.81 11.47 -10.14
CA GLY A 114 -2.04 10.62 -9.25
C GLY A 114 -0.84 11.34 -8.66
N PHE A 115 -0.27 10.70 -7.64
CA PHE A 115 0.79 11.21 -6.78
C PHE A 115 1.77 10.09 -6.50
N ILE A 116 3.01 10.22 -6.96
CA ILE A 116 4.09 9.30 -6.66
C ILE A 116 4.97 9.92 -5.59
N GLU A 117 5.26 9.15 -4.55
CA GLU A 117 6.20 9.50 -3.50
C GLU A 117 7.62 9.68 -4.05
N ARG A 118 8.29 10.75 -3.61
CA ARG A 118 9.69 11.07 -3.95
C ARG A 118 10.65 10.55 -2.88
N GLY A 119 11.90 10.34 -3.30
CA GLY A 119 13.02 10.12 -2.38
C GLY A 119 13.11 8.69 -1.83
N THR A 120 12.25 7.78 -2.27
CA THR A 120 12.36 6.36 -1.92
C THR A 120 13.21 5.63 -2.96
N ARG A 121 14.17 4.83 -2.49
CA ARG A 121 15.13 4.15 -3.38
C ARG A 121 14.62 2.83 -3.94
N ARG A 122 13.76 2.11 -3.20
CA ARG A 122 13.40 0.71 -3.52
C ARG A 122 11.90 0.49 -3.76
N ALA A 123 11.03 1.11 -2.98
CA ALA A 123 9.58 1.09 -3.18
C ALA A 123 9.00 2.50 -3.01
N SER A 124 8.10 2.92 -3.89
CA SER A 124 7.41 4.22 -3.81
C SER A 124 5.92 4.05 -3.64
N LEU A 125 5.34 4.82 -2.72
CA LEU A 125 3.89 4.91 -2.60
C LEU A 125 3.31 5.69 -3.79
N HIS A 126 2.37 5.09 -4.49
CA HIS A 126 1.59 5.71 -5.54
C HIS A 126 0.15 5.84 -5.10
N ILE A 127 -0.40 7.04 -5.15
CA ILE A 127 -1.79 7.34 -4.79
C ILE A 127 -2.51 7.87 -6.02
N LEU A 128 -3.63 7.27 -6.36
CA LEU A 128 -4.48 7.62 -7.48
C LEU A 128 -5.79 8.21 -6.99
N TYR A 129 -6.25 9.23 -7.70
CA TYR A 129 -7.52 9.90 -7.49
C TYR A 129 -8.34 9.81 -8.76
N ASN A 130 -9.53 9.22 -8.65
CA ASN A 130 -10.51 9.18 -9.72
C ASN A 130 -11.74 10.02 -9.35
N ASP A 131 -12.00 11.04 -10.15
CA ASP A 131 -13.16 11.90 -10.05
C ASP A 131 -14.23 11.40 -11.03
N ALA A 132 -14.98 10.37 -10.62
CA ALA A 132 -16.03 9.75 -11.41
C ALA A 132 -17.44 10.31 -11.05
N GLY A 133 -17.53 11.61 -10.72
CA GLY A 133 -18.79 12.28 -10.41
C GLY A 133 -19.22 12.14 -8.95
N ALA A 134 -20.33 11.44 -8.66
CA ALA A 134 -20.99 11.48 -7.35
C ALA A 134 -20.17 10.89 -6.19
N ARG A 135 -19.14 10.09 -6.48
CA ARG A 135 -18.20 9.57 -5.48
C ARG A 135 -16.79 9.60 -6.05
N SER A 136 -15.91 10.35 -5.41
CA SER A 136 -14.49 10.24 -5.70
C SER A 136 -13.93 8.94 -5.12
N HIS A 137 -13.07 8.27 -5.88
CA HIS A 137 -12.41 7.04 -5.47
C HIS A 137 -10.92 7.26 -5.32
N TRP A 138 -10.34 6.69 -4.25
CA TRP A 138 -8.91 6.70 -4.03
C TRP A 138 -8.35 5.29 -4.05
N GLU A 139 -7.22 5.14 -4.71
CA GLU A 139 -6.44 3.92 -4.71
C GLU A 139 -5.02 4.26 -4.29
N ALA A 140 -4.37 3.36 -3.57
CA ALA A 140 -2.96 3.46 -3.26
C ALA A 140 -2.30 2.11 -3.49
N HIS A 141 -1.11 2.10 -4.06
CA HIS A 141 -0.30 0.90 -4.26
C HIS A 141 1.19 1.24 -4.12
N PHE A 142 2.01 0.21 -3.96
CA PHE A 142 3.46 0.36 -3.96
C PHE A 142 4.06 -0.12 -5.27
N ASP A 143 4.82 0.76 -5.91
CA ASP A 143 5.63 0.44 -7.08
C ASP A 143 7.07 0.13 -6.63
N LEU A 144 7.65 -0.95 -7.16
CA LEU A 144 9.08 -1.19 -7.02
C LEU A 144 9.85 -0.35 -8.03
N TYR A 145 10.84 0.39 -7.54
CA TYR A 145 11.69 1.30 -8.30
C TYR A 145 10.94 2.49 -8.92
N SER A 146 11.06 3.65 -8.27
CA SER A 146 10.55 4.92 -8.81
C SER A 146 11.25 5.24 -10.16
N PRO A 147 10.50 5.62 -11.21
CA PRO A 147 11.03 5.88 -12.56
C PRO A 147 12.03 7.06 -12.63
N TRP A 148 12.25 7.76 -11.51
CA TRP A 148 13.07 8.96 -11.42
C TRP A 148 14.49 8.74 -10.90
N THR A 149 14.94 7.49 -10.76
CA THR A 149 16.29 7.19 -10.27
C THR A 149 17.30 6.85 -11.38
N SER A 150 16.86 6.50 -12.60
CA SER A 150 17.71 6.36 -13.81
C SER A 150 16.87 6.05 -15.06
N PRO A 151 17.23 6.51 -16.28
CA PRO A 151 16.63 6.05 -17.55
C PRO A 151 16.68 4.53 -17.72
N PHE A 152 17.65 3.87 -17.07
CA PHE A 152 17.79 2.42 -17.04
C PHE A 152 16.76 1.73 -16.11
N SER A 153 16.23 2.44 -15.10
CA SER A 153 15.20 1.90 -14.18
C SER A 153 13.80 1.95 -14.79
N ALA A 154 13.47 2.98 -15.58
CA ALA A 154 12.22 3.04 -16.34
C ALA A 154 12.12 1.91 -17.38
N TRP A 155 13.24 1.57 -18.03
CA TRP A 155 13.31 0.44 -18.95
C TRP A 155 13.20 -0.91 -18.23
N ARG A 156 13.79 -1.08 -17.04
CA ARG A 156 13.60 -2.27 -16.20
C ARG A 156 12.20 -2.39 -15.63
N HIS A 157 11.53 -1.28 -15.30
CA HIS A 157 10.13 -1.28 -14.84
C HIS A 157 9.21 -1.80 -15.96
N LEU A 158 9.38 -1.27 -17.18
CA LEU A 158 8.67 -1.74 -18.37
C LEU A 158 9.05 -3.17 -18.79
N LEU A 159 10.31 -3.59 -18.66
CA LEU A 159 10.72 -4.98 -18.93
C LEU A 159 10.20 -5.96 -17.87
N HIS A 160 10.20 -5.60 -16.58
CA HIS A 160 9.70 -6.48 -15.53
C HIS A 160 8.20 -6.69 -15.63
N GLU A 161 7.45 -5.60 -15.88
CA GLU A 161 5.99 -5.63 -16.02
C GLU A 161 5.56 -6.44 -17.25
N LYS A 162 6.36 -6.43 -18.33
CA LYS A 162 6.03 -7.11 -19.59
C LYS A 162 6.60 -8.53 -19.77
N ILE A 163 7.62 -8.92 -18.99
CA ILE A 163 8.33 -10.21 -19.18
C ILE A 163 8.15 -11.19 -18.02
N ARG A 164 7.82 -10.76 -16.79
CA ARG A 164 7.75 -11.68 -15.63
C ARG A 164 6.37 -11.91 -14.99
N ARG A 165 5.32 -11.12 -15.26
CA ARG A 165 3.97 -11.31 -14.66
C ARG A 165 3.95 -11.46 -13.12
N GLU A 166 5.00 -11.03 -12.42
CA GLU A 166 5.12 -11.12 -10.96
C GLU A 166 5.13 -9.71 -10.39
N THR A 167 3.96 -9.23 -10.00
CA THR A 167 3.78 -8.06 -9.17
C THR A 167 4.34 -8.36 -7.77
N PRO A 168 5.15 -7.46 -7.19
CA PRO A 168 5.87 -7.76 -5.95
C PRO A 168 4.92 -7.93 -4.76
N ASP A 169 5.14 -8.99 -4.01
CA ASP A 169 4.38 -9.28 -2.79
C ASP A 169 4.77 -8.34 -1.63
N TRP A 170 4.00 -8.42 -0.55
CA TRP A 170 4.22 -7.62 0.64
C TRP A 170 5.59 -7.85 1.31
N ARG A 171 6.23 -9.01 1.12
CA ARG A 171 7.56 -9.28 1.68
C ARG A 171 8.61 -8.43 0.98
N VAL A 172 8.56 -8.37 -0.35
CA VAL A 172 9.48 -7.57 -1.15
C VAL A 172 9.28 -6.08 -0.88
N ILE A 173 8.03 -5.62 -0.81
CA ILE A 173 7.70 -4.22 -0.47
C ILE A 173 8.13 -3.88 0.97
N GLY A 174 7.76 -4.71 1.94
CA GLY A 174 8.10 -4.52 3.35
C GLY A 174 9.61 -4.47 3.58
N THR A 175 10.38 -5.36 2.95
CA THR A 175 11.85 -5.32 3.00
C THR A 175 12.40 -4.06 2.33
N SER A 176 11.85 -3.68 1.18
CA SER A 176 12.27 -2.47 0.44
C SER A 176 12.03 -1.18 1.22
N LEU A 177 11.03 -1.16 2.10
CA LEU A 177 10.71 -0.06 3.01
C LEU A 177 11.42 -0.18 4.38
N GLY A 178 12.15 -1.27 4.65
CA GLY A 178 12.81 -1.53 5.93
C GLY A 178 11.84 -1.88 7.07
N TYR A 179 10.65 -2.38 6.74
CA TYR A 179 9.63 -2.79 7.71
C TYR A 179 9.78 -4.25 8.12
N LEU A 180 10.37 -5.07 7.24
CA LEU A 180 10.72 -6.45 7.47
C LEU A 180 12.25 -6.57 7.41
N LYS A 181 12.83 -7.41 8.27
CA LYS A 181 14.25 -7.75 8.18
C LYS A 181 14.47 -8.64 6.96
N SER A 182 15.57 -8.42 6.21
CA SER A 182 15.96 -9.38 5.17
C SER A 182 16.37 -10.70 5.81
N ARG A 183 15.99 -11.83 5.19
CA ARG A 183 16.34 -13.17 5.67
C ARG A 183 17.85 -13.41 5.82
N ASP A 184 18.70 -12.56 5.24
CA ASP A 184 20.16 -12.69 5.24
C ASP A 184 20.88 -11.96 6.40
N GLU A 185 20.14 -11.44 7.40
CA GLU A 185 20.73 -10.80 8.61
C GLU A 185 20.63 -11.69 9.88
N GLY A 186 20.71 -13.02 9.71
CA GLY A 186 20.71 -14.01 10.79
C GLY A 186 22.02 -14.75 10.92
#